data_AF-X1KMS6-F1
#
_entry.id   AF-X1KMS6-F1
#
_cell.length_a   1.000
_cell.length_b   1.000
_cell.length_c   1.000
_cell.angle_alpha   90.00
_cell.angle_beta   90.00
_cell.angle_gamma   90.00
#
_symmetry.space_group_name_H-M   'P 1'
#
loop_
_entity.id
_entity.type
_entity.pdbx_description
1 polymer ?
#
loop_
_entity_poly.entity_id
_entity_poly.type
_entity_poly.pdbx_seq_one_letter_code
_entity_poly.pdbx_strand_id
1 'polypeptide(L)'
;HFFIKEKINRNSVIGVILAFIGLWFLNYGSGFSFNLGDFLVLLCAVSFAMHIISVGLYAKKVDYVPLVIIQLTIVFVLCLLMAIIFERPALHLSYSFDVWWPIILTGVFATALAFYMQNRFQRYSTATKTAIIFSGEPIFAAAFAYFLLGEKVGPIAWAGGLLIIFGMIISQREEKI
;
A
#
# COMPACT_ATOMS: atom_id res chain seq x y z
N HIS A 1 -13.82 12.18 6.55
CA HIS A 1 -15.10 12.87 6.33
C HIS A 1 -16.31 11.92 6.30
N PHE A 2 -16.31 10.85 5.49
CA PHE A 2 -17.50 9.96 5.38
C PHE A 2 -17.64 8.97 6.56
N PHE A 3 -16.53 8.58 7.22
CA PHE A 3 -16.54 7.69 8.40
C PHE A 3 -15.88 8.25 9.66
N ILE A 4 -15.03 9.28 9.53
CA ILE A 4 -14.35 9.95 10.65
C ILE A 4 -14.42 11.46 10.43
N LYS A 5 -14.77 12.22 11.48
CA LYS A 5 -14.78 13.70 11.52
C LYS A 5 -13.36 14.30 11.55
N GLU A 6 -12.44 13.79 10.74
CA GLU A 6 -11.16 14.45 10.49
C GLU A 6 -11.39 15.61 9.51
N LYS A 7 -10.94 16.82 9.90
CA LYS A 7 -10.98 18.00 9.03
C LYS A 7 -9.90 17.83 7.97
N ILE A 8 -10.31 17.65 6.71
CA ILE A 8 -9.38 17.61 5.58
C ILE A 8 -8.87 19.02 5.36
N ASN A 9 -7.55 19.22 5.50
CA ASN A 9 -6.94 20.51 5.23
C ASN A 9 -6.75 20.71 3.72
N ARG A 10 -6.77 21.97 3.26
CA ARG A 10 -6.57 22.35 1.85
C ARG A 10 -5.25 21.80 1.30
N ASN A 11 -4.20 21.79 2.13
CA ASN A 11 -2.89 21.27 1.74
C ASN A 11 -2.90 19.75 1.52
N SER A 12 -3.74 19.00 2.25
CA SER A 12 -3.92 17.57 2.02
C SER A 12 -4.57 17.30 0.66
N VAL A 13 -5.54 18.12 0.26
CA VAL A 13 -6.16 18.01 -1.07
C VAL A 13 -5.13 18.28 -2.18
N ILE A 14 -4.33 19.35 -2.03
CA ILE A 14 -3.27 19.67 -2.98
C ILE A 14 -2.25 18.53 -3.07
N GLY A 15 -1.85 17.97 -1.92
CA GLY A 15 -0.92 16.85 -1.86
C GLY A 15 -1.44 15.60 -2.57
N VAL A 16 -2.72 15.25 -2.38
CA VAL A 16 -3.37 14.13 -3.07
C VAL A 16 -3.40 14.34 -4.58
N ILE A 17 -3.75 15.55 -5.05
CA ILE A 17 -3.77 15.87 -6.48
C ILE A 17 -2.37 15.72 -7.08
N LEU A 18 -1.34 16.27 -6.42
CA LEU A 18 0.04 16.15 -6.88
C LEU A 18 0.52 14.69 -6.91
N ALA A 19 0.22 13.91 -5.88
CA ALA A 19 0.57 12.49 -5.84
C ALA A 19 -0.14 11.69 -6.95
N PHE A 20 -1.42 12.00 -7.24
CA PHE A 20 -2.16 11.37 -8.31
C PHE A 20 -1.55 11.65 -9.69
N ILE A 21 -1.21 12.92 -9.97
CA ILE A 21 -0.54 13.30 -11.23
C ILE A 21 0.86 12.64 -11.30
N GLY A 22 1.59 12.60 -10.20
CA GLY A 22 2.89 11.95 -10.15
C GLY A 22 2.82 10.44 -10.44
N LEU A 23 1.82 9.77 -9.89
CA LEU A 23 1.57 8.35 -10.17
C LEU A 23 1.20 8.10 -11.64
N TRP A 24 0.42 9.00 -12.25
CA TRP A 24 0.13 8.95 -13.68
C TRP A 24 1.41 9.06 -14.52
N PHE A 25 2.31 9.96 -14.17
CA PHE A 25 3.59 10.13 -14.87
C PHE A 25 4.48 8.89 -14.73
N LEU A 26 4.44 8.24 -13.57
CA LEU A 26 5.17 7.00 -13.30
C LEU A 26 4.68 5.84 -14.19
N ASN A 27 3.41 5.85 -14.59
CA ASN A 27 2.79 4.86 -15.47
C ASN A 27 2.62 5.39 -16.91
N TYR A 28 3.27 6.50 -17.27
CA TYR A 28 3.11 7.11 -18.58
C TYR A 28 3.69 6.22 -19.69
N GLY A 29 2.88 5.90 -20.70
CA GLY A 29 3.29 5.07 -21.85
C GLY A 29 2.66 3.68 -21.87
N SER A 30 2.00 3.23 -20.80
CA SER A 30 1.06 2.10 -20.90
C SER A 30 -0.21 2.58 -21.62
N GLY A 31 -0.61 1.92 -22.70
CA GLY A 31 -1.84 2.27 -23.43
C GLY A 31 -3.06 2.33 -22.50
N PHE A 32 -3.99 3.25 -22.77
CA PHE A 32 -5.20 3.41 -21.96
C PHE A 32 -6.24 2.38 -22.40
N SER A 33 -6.22 1.20 -21.81
CA SER A 33 -7.25 0.17 -21.99
C SER A 33 -7.85 -0.19 -20.64
N PHE A 34 -9.16 -0.02 -20.49
CA PHE A 34 -9.87 -0.41 -19.28
C PHE A 34 -10.24 -1.89 -19.37
N ASN A 35 -9.70 -2.70 -18.47
CA ASN A 35 -9.96 -4.13 -18.37
C ASN A 35 -10.57 -4.48 -17.00
N LEU A 36 -11.01 -5.73 -16.85
CA LEU A 36 -11.53 -6.24 -15.58
C LEU A 36 -10.51 -6.08 -14.44
N GLY A 37 -9.21 -6.19 -14.75
CA GLY A 37 -8.12 -5.95 -13.80
C GLY A 37 -8.16 -4.54 -13.19
N ASP A 38 -8.39 -3.50 -14.00
CA ASP A 38 -8.46 -2.11 -13.52
C ASP A 38 -9.62 -1.90 -12.56
N PHE A 39 -10.76 -2.53 -12.85
CA PHE A 39 -11.92 -2.52 -11.95
C PHE A 39 -11.63 -3.23 -10.62
N LEU A 40 -10.96 -4.38 -10.66
CA LEU A 40 -10.55 -5.12 -9.46
C LEU A 40 -9.53 -4.34 -8.62
N VAL A 41 -8.58 -3.64 -9.26
CA VAL A 41 -7.62 -2.77 -8.58
C VAL A 41 -8.32 -1.59 -7.91
N LEU A 42 -9.31 -0.98 -8.58
CA LEU A 42 -10.11 0.09 -7.98
C LEU A 42 -10.87 -0.41 -6.74
N LEU A 43 -11.51 -1.58 -6.82
CA LEU A 43 -12.19 -2.19 -5.69
C LEU A 43 -11.21 -2.51 -4.54
N CYS A 44 -10.02 -3.02 -4.87
CA CYS A 44 -8.96 -3.26 -3.91
C CYS A 44 -8.52 -1.97 -3.21
N ALA A 45 -8.33 -0.87 -3.95
CA ALA A 45 -7.95 0.43 -3.40
C ALA A 45 -9.02 0.97 -2.43
N VAL A 46 -10.31 0.82 -2.75
CA VAL A 46 -11.40 1.24 -1.86
C VAL A 46 -11.43 0.38 -0.59
N SER A 47 -11.31 -0.95 -0.73
CA SER A 47 -11.22 -1.88 0.41
C SER A 47 -10.02 -1.60 1.30
N PHE A 48 -8.85 -1.31 0.71
CA PHE A 48 -7.64 -0.99 1.45
C PHE A 48 -7.75 0.37 2.17
N ALA A 49 -8.37 1.38 1.54
CA ALA A 49 -8.68 2.64 2.19
C ALA A 49 -9.61 2.45 3.40
N MET A 50 -10.66 1.64 3.27
CA MET A 50 -11.54 1.29 4.39
C MET A 50 -10.80 0.53 5.49
N HIS A 51 -9.88 -0.37 5.12
CA HIS A 51 -9.01 -1.06 6.06
C HIS A 51 -8.11 -0.09 6.84
N ILE A 52 -7.42 0.84 6.15
CA ILE A 52 -6.61 1.89 6.80
C ILE A 52 -7.48 2.70 7.77
N ILE A 53 -8.65 3.17 7.36
CA ILE A 53 -9.55 3.93 8.22
C ILE A 53 -9.93 3.12 9.48
N SER A 54 -10.27 1.83 9.28
CA SER A 54 -10.63 0.93 10.38
C SER A 54 -9.47 0.70 11.33
N VAL A 55 -8.27 0.41 10.84
CA VAL A 55 -7.06 0.29 11.66
C VAL A 55 -6.82 1.57 12.46
N GLY A 56 -6.95 2.74 11.84
CA GLY A 56 -6.82 4.03 12.53
C GLY A 56 -7.82 4.24 13.69
N LEU A 57 -8.99 3.61 13.63
CA LEU A 57 -10.00 3.65 14.69
C LEU A 57 -9.76 2.60 15.78
N TYR A 58 -9.44 1.36 15.39
CA TYR A 58 -9.31 0.23 16.31
C TYR A 58 -7.94 0.20 16.99
N ALA A 59 -6.84 0.52 16.30
CA ALA A 59 -5.49 0.53 16.89
C ALA A 59 -5.34 1.54 18.05
N LYS A 60 -6.26 2.51 18.17
CA LYS A 60 -6.33 3.45 19.30
C LYS A 60 -7.10 2.92 20.50
N LYS A 61 -7.99 1.93 20.29
CA LYS A 61 -8.91 1.39 21.30
C LYS A 61 -8.48 0.04 21.86
N VAL A 62 -7.75 -0.74 21.08
CA VAL A 62 -7.26 -2.07 21.45
C VAL A 62 -5.76 -2.17 21.25
N ASP A 63 -5.14 -3.18 21.86
CA ASP A 63 -3.74 -3.48 21.58
C ASP A 63 -3.55 -3.88 20.11
N TYR A 64 -2.52 -3.32 19.49
CA TYR A 64 -2.25 -3.50 18.08
C TYR A 64 -1.73 -4.91 17.75
N VAL A 65 -1.15 -5.64 18.73
CA VAL A 65 -0.62 -6.99 18.51
C VAL A 65 -1.75 -8.01 18.23
N PRO A 66 -2.79 -8.16 19.08
CA PRO A 66 -3.93 -8.99 18.75
C PRO A 66 -4.62 -8.60 17.43
N LEU A 67 -4.69 -7.30 17.13
CA LEU A 67 -5.29 -6.81 15.90
C LEU A 67 -4.54 -7.31 14.65
N VAL A 68 -3.21 -7.26 14.67
CA VAL A 68 -2.35 -7.79 13.59
C VAL A 68 -2.49 -9.31 13.48
N ILE A 69 -2.49 -10.04 14.61
CA ILE A 69 -2.65 -11.51 14.59
C ILE A 69 -3.97 -11.90 13.93
N ILE A 70 -5.07 -11.23 14.28
CA ILE A 70 -6.39 -11.49 13.68
C ILE A 70 -6.37 -11.19 12.17
N GLN A 71 -5.79 -10.05 11.76
CA GLN A 71 -5.66 -9.69 10.34
C GLN A 71 -4.92 -10.77 9.54
N LEU A 72 -3.74 -11.17 10.02
CA LEU A 72 -2.91 -12.18 9.35
C LEU A 72 -3.58 -13.55 9.34
N THR A 73 -4.30 -13.91 10.41
CA THR A 73 -5.03 -15.18 10.49
C THR A 73 -6.18 -15.22 9.50
N ILE A 74 -6.95 -14.14 9.37
CA ILE A 74 -8.04 -14.05 8.40
C ILE A 74 -7.49 -14.14 6.97
N VAL A 75 -6.42 -13.41 6.67
CA VAL A 75 -5.77 -13.47 5.34
C VAL A 75 -5.27 -14.89 5.05
N PHE A 76 -4.60 -15.54 6.01
CA PHE A 76 -4.13 -16.91 5.86
C PHE A 76 -5.27 -17.88 5.53
N VAL A 77 -6.37 -17.86 6.30
CA VAL A 77 -7.52 -18.75 6.09
C VAL A 77 -8.17 -18.49 4.73
N LEU A 78 -8.40 -17.23 4.35
CA LEU A 78 -9.01 -16.88 3.07
C LEU A 78 -8.11 -17.27 1.88
N CYS A 79 -6.82 -16.98 1.94
CA CYS A 79 -5.87 -17.36 0.90
C CYS A 79 -5.77 -18.89 0.77
N LEU A 80 -5.75 -19.62 1.89
CA LEU A 80 -5.73 -21.08 1.87
C LEU A 80 -6.99 -21.68 1.23
N LEU A 81 -8.17 -21.14 1.56
CA LEU A 81 -9.43 -21.56 0.94
C LEU A 81 -9.43 -21.28 -0.57
N MET A 82 -8.97 -20.11 -0.99
CA MET A 82 -8.89 -19.75 -2.41
C MET A 82 -7.89 -20.65 -3.16
N ALA A 83 -6.72 -20.95 -2.57
CA ALA A 83 -5.75 -21.86 -3.15
C ALA A 83 -6.35 -23.26 -3.39
N ILE A 84 -7.10 -23.80 -2.42
CA ILE A 84 -7.77 -25.11 -2.56
C ILE A 84 -8.83 -25.12 -3.67
N ILE A 85 -9.57 -24.02 -3.84
CA ILE A 85 -10.67 -23.92 -4.81
C ILE A 85 -10.14 -23.70 -6.25
N PHE A 86 -9.14 -22.84 -6.42
CA PHE A 86 -8.73 -22.32 -7.72
C PHE A 86 -7.41 -22.91 -8.25
N GLU A 87 -6.47 -23.33 -7.40
CA GLU A 87 -5.19 -23.87 -7.87
C GLU A 87 -5.29 -25.36 -8.22
N ARG A 88 -4.70 -25.76 -9.36
CA ARG A 88 -4.60 -27.16 -9.79
C ARG A 88 -3.18 -27.48 -10.27
N PRO A 89 -2.52 -28.53 -9.73
CA PRO A 89 -2.96 -29.36 -8.61
C PRO A 89 -3.01 -28.58 -7.30
N ALA A 90 -4.05 -28.80 -6.51
CA ALA A 90 -4.24 -28.08 -5.25
C ALA A 90 -3.09 -28.38 -4.28
N LEU A 91 -2.58 -27.33 -3.62
CA LEU A 91 -1.50 -27.42 -2.62
C LEU A 91 -0.25 -28.13 -3.17
N HIS A 92 0.19 -27.76 -4.37
CA HIS A 92 1.48 -28.23 -4.87
C HIS A 92 2.63 -27.50 -4.16
N LEU A 93 3.40 -28.23 -3.35
CA LEU A 93 4.61 -27.69 -2.73
C LEU A 93 5.82 -27.91 -3.63
N SER A 94 6.46 -26.81 -4.03
CA SER A 94 7.82 -26.84 -4.58
C SER A 94 8.81 -26.87 -3.43
N TYR A 95 9.89 -27.65 -3.56
CA TYR A 95 10.99 -27.68 -2.58
C TYR A 95 12.19 -26.83 -3.01
N SER A 96 12.06 -26.06 -4.09
CA SER A 96 13.15 -25.20 -4.57
C SER A 96 13.39 -24.04 -3.61
N PHE A 97 14.66 -23.80 -3.30
CA PHE A 97 15.09 -22.64 -2.53
C PHE A 97 14.63 -21.32 -3.18
N ASP A 98 14.60 -21.27 -4.51
CA ASP A 98 14.17 -20.10 -5.29
C ASP A 98 12.69 -19.73 -5.07
N VAL A 99 11.89 -20.65 -4.55
CA VAL A 99 10.47 -20.43 -4.20
C VAL A 99 10.35 -20.05 -2.72
N TRP A 100 11.00 -20.79 -1.83
CA TRP A 100 10.90 -20.55 -0.39
C TRP A 100 11.53 -19.26 0.07
N TRP A 101 12.64 -18.83 -0.56
CA TRP A 101 13.32 -17.60 -0.17
C TRP A 101 12.44 -16.35 -0.36
N PRO A 102 11.83 -16.10 -1.54
CA PRO A 102 10.87 -15.01 -1.72
C PRO A 102 9.64 -15.13 -0.81
N ILE A 103 9.14 -16.33 -0.53
CA ILE A 103 7.98 -16.55 0.36
C ILE A 103 8.30 -16.10 1.78
N ILE A 104 9.45 -16.51 2.33
CA ILE A 104 9.85 -16.10 3.68
C ILE A 104 10.10 -14.59 3.72
N LEU A 105 10.78 -14.06 2.70
CA LEU A 105 11.08 -12.63 2.63
C LEU A 105 9.80 -11.78 2.59
N THR A 106 8.85 -12.12 1.72
CA THR A 106 7.59 -11.39 1.56
C THR A 106 6.61 -11.64 2.70
N GLY A 107 6.54 -12.86 3.22
CA GLY A 107 5.66 -13.21 4.35
C GLY A 107 6.12 -12.59 5.67
N VAL A 108 7.41 -12.67 6.00
CA VAL A 108 7.93 -12.15 7.27
C VAL A 108 8.14 -10.64 7.21
N PHE A 109 8.91 -10.16 6.23
CA PHE A 109 9.30 -8.75 6.21
C PHE A 109 8.26 -7.87 5.53
N ALA A 110 7.82 -8.24 4.32
CA ALA A 110 6.88 -7.40 3.57
C ALA A 110 5.44 -7.47 4.11
N THR A 111 5.08 -8.54 4.83
CA THR A 111 3.72 -8.72 5.37
C THR A 111 3.69 -8.61 6.89
N ALA A 112 4.22 -9.58 7.64
CA ALA A 112 4.05 -9.62 9.10
C ALA A 112 4.66 -8.39 9.79
N LEU A 113 5.90 -8.05 9.46
CA LEU A 113 6.58 -6.87 10.02
C LEU A 113 5.92 -5.57 9.53
N ALA A 114 5.56 -5.48 8.25
CA ALA A 114 4.91 -4.29 7.69
C ALA A 114 3.56 -4.00 8.36
N PHE A 115 2.69 -5.00 8.51
CA PHE A 115 1.40 -4.85 9.18
C PHE A 115 1.56 -4.57 10.67
N TYR A 116 2.57 -5.17 11.33
CA TYR A 116 2.92 -4.84 12.71
C TYR A 116 3.31 -3.37 12.86
N MET A 117 4.23 -2.88 12.01
CA MET A 117 4.66 -1.48 11.99
C MET A 117 3.48 -0.55 11.65
N GLN A 118 2.67 -0.88 10.64
CA GLN A 118 1.48 -0.13 10.25
C GLN A 118 0.54 0.04 11.44
N ASN A 119 0.08 -1.06 12.05
CA ASN A 119 -0.88 -0.99 13.16
C ASN A 119 -0.26 -0.27 14.38
N ARG A 120 1.02 -0.48 14.66
CA ARG A 120 1.74 0.19 15.76
C ARG A 120 1.84 1.70 15.57
N PHE A 121 2.27 2.17 14.40
CA PHE A 121 2.47 3.60 14.14
C PHE A 121 1.17 4.33 13.83
N GLN A 122 0.20 3.64 13.23
CA GLN A 122 -1.10 4.21 12.91
C GLN A 122 -1.93 4.50 14.17
N ARG A 123 -1.61 3.87 15.31
CA ARG A 123 -2.09 4.27 16.64
C ARG A 123 -1.74 5.73 16.98
N TYR A 124 -0.58 6.20 16.55
CA TYR A 124 -0.06 7.55 16.82
C TYR A 124 -0.25 8.51 15.63
N SER A 125 -0.87 8.05 14.56
CA SER A 125 -1.05 8.81 13.32
C SER A 125 -2.53 8.95 12.96
N THR A 126 -2.83 9.78 11.96
CA THR A 126 -4.17 9.86 11.35
C THR A 126 -4.22 8.91 10.15
N ALA A 127 -5.44 8.50 9.77
CA ALA A 127 -5.62 7.71 8.55
C ALA A 127 -5.14 8.49 7.32
N THR A 128 -5.36 9.80 7.32
CA THR A 128 -4.90 10.73 6.28
C THR A 128 -3.37 10.72 6.15
N LYS A 129 -2.62 10.91 7.26
CA LYS A 129 -1.15 10.85 7.26
C LYS A 129 -0.61 9.51 6.79
N THR A 130 -1.23 8.41 7.22
CA THR A 130 -0.81 7.06 6.84
C THR A 130 -0.99 6.82 5.34
N ALA A 131 -2.13 7.24 4.78
CA ALA A 131 -2.39 7.13 3.34
C ALA A 131 -1.41 7.96 2.49
N ILE A 132 -1.02 9.16 2.95
CA ILE A 132 -0.02 9.99 2.28
C ILE A 132 1.37 9.35 2.33
N ILE A 133 1.74 8.68 3.42
CA ILE A 133 3.02 7.95 3.47
C ILE A 133 3.00 6.78 2.48
N PHE A 134 1.90 6.04 2.42
CA PHE A 134 1.75 4.91 1.51
C PHE A 134 1.73 5.29 0.03
N SER A 135 1.28 6.50 -0.33
CA SER A 135 1.37 6.95 -1.72
C SER A 135 2.82 7.13 -2.22
N GLY A 136 3.82 6.95 -1.35
CA GLY A 136 5.25 7.05 -1.67
C GLY A 136 5.91 5.72 -1.93
N GLU A 137 5.22 4.62 -1.62
CA GLU A 137 5.66 3.28 -1.97
C GLU A 137 6.07 3.14 -3.45
N PRO A 138 5.34 3.72 -4.44
CA PRO A 138 5.74 3.66 -5.86
C PRO A 138 7.11 4.28 -6.15
N ILE A 139 7.54 5.28 -5.37
CA ILE A 139 8.85 5.92 -5.56
C ILE A 139 9.95 4.94 -5.15
N PHE A 140 9.79 4.27 -4.00
CA PHE A 140 10.76 3.28 -3.53
C PHE A 140 10.77 2.06 -4.45
N ALA A 141 9.59 1.61 -4.91
CA ALA A 141 9.48 0.53 -5.88
C ALA A 141 10.24 0.86 -7.18
N ALA A 142 10.04 2.06 -7.74
CA ALA A 142 10.76 2.51 -8.93
C ALA A 142 12.27 2.64 -8.70
N ALA A 143 12.68 3.14 -7.53
CA ALA A 143 14.10 3.24 -7.17
C ALA A 143 14.74 1.85 -7.06
N PHE A 144 14.09 0.89 -6.39
CA PHE A 144 14.59 -0.48 -6.30
C PHE A 144 14.58 -1.17 -7.66
N ALA A 145 13.59 -0.94 -8.52
CA ALA A 145 13.59 -1.46 -9.88
C ALA A 145 14.77 -0.92 -10.70
N TYR A 146 15.08 0.36 -10.57
CA TYR A 146 16.27 0.94 -11.20
C TYR A 146 17.58 0.32 -10.67
N PHE A 147 17.77 0.30 -9.35
CA PHE A 147 19.05 -0.10 -8.75
C PHE A 147 19.28 -1.60 -8.67
N LEU A 148 18.25 -2.41 -8.39
CA LEU A 148 18.38 -3.87 -8.21
C LEU A 148 18.06 -4.64 -9.49
N LEU A 149 17.03 -4.22 -10.25
CA LEU A 149 16.60 -4.91 -11.48
C LEU A 149 17.26 -4.33 -12.74
N GLY A 150 17.92 -3.18 -12.64
CA GLY A 150 18.56 -2.51 -13.78
C GLY A 150 17.55 -1.93 -14.78
N GLU A 151 16.30 -1.72 -14.36
CA GLU A 151 15.27 -1.18 -15.24
C GLU A 151 15.56 0.28 -15.59
N LYS A 152 15.37 0.66 -16.85
CA LYS A 152 15.56 2.04 -17.28
C LYS A 152 14.35 2.88 -16.90
N VAL A 153 14.49 3.66 -15.84
CA VAL A 153 13.48 4.66 -15.45
C VAL A 153 13.61 5.89 -16.33
N GLY A 154 12.60 6.14 -17.16
CA GLY A 154 12.54 7.30 -18.04
C GLY A 154 12.46 8.63 -17.28
N PRO A 155 12.79 9.76 -17.93
CA PRO A 155 12.76 11.08 -17.29
C PRO A 155 11.36 11.48 -16.79
N ILE A 156 10.30 11.00 -17.46
CA ILE A 156 8.91 11.24 -17.07
C ILE A 156 8.58 10.54 -15.73
N ALA A 157 9.07 9.32 -15.53
CA ALA A 157 8.87 8.58 -14.28
C ALA A 157 9.63 9.24 -13.11
N TRP A 158 10.83 9.78 -13.34
CA TRP A 158 11.53 10.60 -12.36
C TRP A 158 10.76 11.87 -11.97
N ALA A 159 10.20 12.58 -12.95
CA ALA A 159 9.34 13.73 -12.68
C ALA A 159 8.08 13.33 -11.89
N GLY A 160 7.49 12.17 -12.20
CA GLY A 160 6.39 11.59 -11.44
C GLY A 160 6.74 11.32 -9.98
N GLY A 161 7.90 10.71 -9.74
CA GLY A 161 8.40 10.46 -8.38
C GLY A 161 8.60 11.76 -7.58
N LEU A 162 9.17 12.80 -8.21
CA LEU A 162 9.33 14.12 -7.58
C LEU A 162 7.97 14.76 -7.23
N LEU A 163 6.97 14.66 -8.10
CA LEU A 163 5.63 15.19 -7.84
C LEU A 163 4.97 14.51 -6.63
N ILE A 164 5.14 13.20 -6.48
CA ILE A 164 4.65 12.47 -5.31
C ILE A 164 5.34 12.99 -4.03
N ILE A 165 6.67 13.13 -4.04
CA ILE A 165 7.43 13.66 -2.88
C ILE A 165 6.96 15.09 -2.53
N PHE A 166 6.82 15.97 -3.52
CA PHE A 166 6.34 17.33 -3.28
C PHE A 166 4.93 17.36 -2.70
N GLY A 167 4.03 16.51 -3.22
CA GLY A 167 2.67 16.36 -2.69
C GLY A 167 2.66 15.94 -1.22
N MET A 168 3.52 15.00 -0.83
CA MET A 168 3.67 14.58 0.56
C MET A 168 4.15 15.71 1.47
N ILE A 169 5.22 16.40 1.07
CA ILE A 169 5.81 17.48 1.88
C ILE A 169 4.77 18.59 2.09
N ILE A 170 4.05 18.98 1.04
CA ILE A 170 2.99 20.01 1.13
C ILE A 170 1.90 19.57 2.10
N SER A 171 1.45 18.32 2.00
CA SER A 171 0.40 17.82 2.89
C SER A 171 0.85 17.75 4.35
N GLN A 172 2.12 17.49 4.63
CA GLN A 172 2.62 17.38 6.01
C GLN A 172 2.90 18.73 6.68
N ARG A 173 3.17 19.81 5.93
CA ARG A 173 3.63 21.10 6.48
C ARG A 173 2.64 21.87 7.37
N GLU A 174 1.34 21.57 7.35
CA GLU A 174 0.34 22.35 8.12
C GLU A 174 -0.38 21.56 9.23
N GLU A 175 -0.18 20.25 9.36
CA GLU A 175 -0.69 19.50 10.50
C GLU A 175 0.23 19.71 11.72
N LYS A 176 0.18 20.91 12.30
CA LYS A 176 0.70 21.14 13.65
C LYS A 176 0.01 20.16 14.61
N ILE A 177 0.83 19.42 15.34
CA ILE A 177 0.49 18.54 16.46
C ILE A 177 -0.31 19.33 17.50
#